data_AF-A0A3M5UTV3-F1
#
_entry.id   AF-A0A3M5UTV3-F1
#
_cell.length_a   1.000
_cell.length_b   1.000
_cell.length_c   1.000
_cell.angle_alpha   90.00
_cell.angle_beta   90.00
_cell.angle_gamma   90.00
#
_symmetry.space_group_name_H-M   'P 1'
#
loop_
_entity.id
_entity.type
_entity.pdbx_description
1 polymer ?
#
loop_
_entity_poly.entity_id
_entity_poly.type
_entity_poly.pdbx_seq_one_letter_code
_entity_poly.pdbx_strand_id
1 'polypeptide(L)' 'MGAEAASSLNTKILSKLRENNGTLPVSDKSDPQVISGLFGVSKGNFKKAIGALYKQGQIVIHADRIDLV' A
#
# COMPACT_ATOMS: atom_id res chain seq x y z
N MET A 1 -20.40 11.86 -0.31
CA MET A 1 -18.94 12.12 -0.23
C MET A 1 -18.31 11.07 0.67
N GLY A 2 -17.84 9.95 0.11
CA GLY A 2 -17.25 8.84 0.91
C GLY A 2 -16.30 7.93 0.13
N ALA A 3 -16.27 8.07 -1.21
CA ALA A 3 -15.40 7.28 -2.08
C ALA A 3 -13.99 7.89 -2.27
N GLU A 4 -13.78 9.15 -1.91
CA GLU A 4 -12.52 9.87 -2.25
C GLU A 4 -11.36 9.54 -1.31
N ALA A 5 -11.63 9.19 -0.04
CA ALA A 5 -10.58 8.89 0.93
C ALA A 5 -9.86 7.56 0.63
N ALA A 6 -10.59 6.55 0.16
CA ALA A 6 -10.00 5.25 -0.20
C ALA A 6 -9.16 5.35 -1.48
N SER A 7 -9.65 6.11 -2.48
CA SER A 7 -8.90 6.37 -3.71
C SER A 7 -7.57 7.09 -3.43
N SER A 8 -7.59 8.09 -2.55
CA SER A 8 -6.39 8.85 -2.18
C SER A 8 -5.27 8.00 -1.57
N LEU A 9 -5.62 6.96 -0.78
CA LEU A 9 -4.64 6.05 -0.19
C LEU A 9 -4.01 5.13 -1.25
N ASN A 10 -4.83 4.56 -2.14
CA ASN A 10 -4.37 3.70 -3.23
C ASN A 10 -3.36 4.43 -4.12
N THR A 11 -3.71 5.66 -4.53
CA THR A 11 -2.83 6.51 -5.35
C THR A 11 -1.53 6.85 -4.61
N LYS A 12 -1.60 7.14 -3.30
CA LYS A 12 -0.40 7.35 -2.47
C LYS A 12 0.53 6.14 -2.46
N ILE A 13 -0.02 4.93 -2.31
CA ILE A 13 0.77 3.69 -2.30
C ILE A 13 1.45 3.49 -3.66
N LEU A 14 0.70 3.63 -4.76
CA LEU A 14 1.25 3.52 -6.11
C LEU A 14 2.33 4.55 -6.40
N SER A 15 2.14 5.80 -5.97
CA SER A 15 3.15 6.85 -6.14
C SER A 15 4.41 6.51 -5.36
N LYS A 16 4.28 6.09 -4.10
CA LYS A 16 5.41 5.71 -3.25
C LYS A 16 6.17 4.50 -3.82
N LEU A 17 5.44 3.52 -4.35
CA LEU A 17 6.01 2.37 -5.04
C LEU A 17 6.85 2.85 -6.22
N ARG A 18 6.29 3.66 -7.12
CA ARG A 18 7.01 4.22 -8.26
C ARG A 18 8.25 5.02 -7.87
N GLU A 19 8.17 5.81 -6.80
CA GLU A 19 9.32 6.57 -6.26
C GLU A 19 10.43 5.65 -5.71
N ASN A 20 10.10 4.45 -5.25
CA ASN A 20 11.05 3.45 -4.73
C ASN A 20 11.37 2.37 -5.78
N ASN A 21 11.48 2.73 -7.06
CA ASN A 21 11.75 1.81 -8.19
C ASN A 21 10.69 0.71 -8.39
N GLY A 22 9.46 0.95 -7.97
CA GLY A 22 8.38 -0.02 -8.04
C GLY A 22 8.39 -1.03 -6.90
N THR A 23 9.27 -0.93 -5.90
CA THR A 23 9.31 -1.88 -4.78
C THR A 23 9.33 -1.12 -3.45
N LEU A 24 8.57 -1.57 -2.47
CA LEU A 24 8.73 -1.10 -1.09
C LEU A 24 8.98 -2.28 -0.15
N PRO A 25 9.96 -2.19 0.77
CA PRO A 25 10.24 -3.22 1.77
C PRO A 25 9.23 -3.18 2.91
N VAL A 26 7.94 -3.20 2.56
CA VAL A 26 6.80 -3.22 3.49
C VAL A 26 5.74 -4.19 2.99
N SER A 27 5.09 -4.90 3.90
CA SER A 27 4.02 -5.85 3.60
C SER A 27 2.93 -5.83 4.66
N ASP A 28 1.93 -6.70 4.53
CA ASP A 28 0.91 -6.87 5.57
C ASP A 28 1.50 -7.39 6.90
N LYS A 29 2.68 -8.01 6.87
CA LYS A 29 3.40 -8.48 8.06
C LYS A 29 4.23 -7.40 8.72
N SER A 30 4.54 -6.31 8.03
CA SER A 30 5.31 -5.20 8.59
C SER A 30 4.64 -4.60 9.83
N ASP A 31 5.49 -4.00 10.67
CA ASP A 31 5.06 -3.36 11.89
C ASP A 31 4.06 -2.23 11.61
N PRO A 32 3.00 -2.12 12.44
CA PRO A 32 2.02 -1.06 12.29
C PRO A 32 2.65 0.33 12.41
N GLN A 33 3.75 0.48 13.17
CA GLN A 33 4.50 1.75 13.25
C GLN A 33 5.17 2.11 11.92
N VAL A 34 5.73 1.14 11.19
CA VAL A 34 6.38 1.37 9.88
C VAL A 34 5.34 1.76 8.83
N ILE A 35 4.22 1.02 8.77
CA ILE A 35 3.12 1.30 7.85
C ILE A 35 2.51 2.69 8.13
N SER A 36 2.28 3.00 9.40
CA SER A 36 1.73 4.28 9.82
C SER A 36 2.70 5.44 9.57
N GLY A 37 4.02 5.24 9.78
CA GLY A 37 5.02 6.25 9.48
C GLY A 37 5.16 6.55 7.98
N LEU A 38 5.10 5.53 7.12
CA LEU A 38 5.28 5.69 5.67
C LEU A 38 4.05 6.26 4.95
N PHE A 39 2.86 5.79 5.34
CA PHE A 39 1.61 6.09 4.64
C PHE A 39 0.63 6.94 5.46
N GLY A 40 0.87 7.11 6.76
CA GLY A 40 -0.04 7.83 7.65
C GLY A 40 -1.34 7.07 7.93
N VAL A 41 -1.36 5.74 7.75
CA VAL A 41 -2.57 4.92 7.91
C VAL A 41 -2.36 3.72 8.81
N SER A 42 -3.44 3.24 9.43
CA SER A 42 -3.41 2.03 10.24
C SER A 42 -3.23 0.79 9.39
N LYS A 43 -2.61 -0.26 9.96
CA LYS A 43 -2.39 -1.58 9.35
C LYS A 43 -3.65 -2.17 8.69
N GLY A 44 -4.82 -1.97 9.28
CA GLY A 44 -6.09 -2.41 8.69
C GLY A 44 -6.48 -1.69 7.40
N ASN A 45 -6.25 -0.38 7.32
CA ASN A 45 -6.52 0.42 6.13
C ASN A 45 -5.50 0.13 5.02
N PHE A 46 -4.23 -0.03 5.38
CA PHE A 46 -3.18 -0.45 4.47
C PHE A 46 -3.51 -1.80 3.83
N LYS A 47 -3.87 -2.81 4.64
CA LYS A 47 -4.27 -4.14 4.15
C LYS A 47 -5.44 -4.09 3.17
N LYS A 48 -6.44 -3.23 3.45
CA LYS A 48 -7.58 -3.00 2.53
C LYS A 48 -7.12 -2.36 1.22
N ALA A 49 -6.26 -1.36 1.27
CA ALA A 49 -5.76 -0.64 0.10
C ALA A 49 -4.89 -1.53 -0.80
N ILE A 50 -3.87 -2.19 -0.23
CA ILE A 50 -3.02 -3.12 -0.99
C ILE A 50 -3.83 -4.30 -1.51
N GLY A 51 -4.80 -4.81 -0.75
CA GLY A 51 -5.67 -5.89 -1.19
C GLY A 51 -6.59 -5.50 -2.36
N ALA A 52 -7.07 -4.25 -2.38
CA ALA A 52 -7.82 -3.71 -3.52
C ALA A 52 -6.93 -3.56 -4.76
N LEU A 53 -5.73 -2.99 -4.60
CA LEU A 53 -4.74 -2.82 -5.67
C LEU A 53 -4.26 -4.16 -6.25
N TYR A 54 -4.06 -5.16 -5.38
CA TYR A 54 -3.70 -6.52 -5.77
C TYR A 54 -4.81 -7.18 -6.58
N LYS A 55 -6.08 -7.04 -6.14
CA LYS A 55 -7.24 -7.50 -6.93
C LYS A 55 -7.39 -6.79 -8.27
N GLN A 56 -6.95 -5.53 -8.36
CA GLN A 56 -6.90 -4.77 -9.61
C GLN A 56 -5.67 -5.11 -10.48
N GLY A 57 -4.74 -5.95 -10.00
CA GLY A 57 -3.53 -6.32 -10.73
C GLY A 57 -2.50 -5.18 -10.84
N GLN A 58 -2.56 -4.18 -9.95
CA GLN A 58 -1.63 -3.05 -9.98
C GLN A 58 -0.36 -3.28 -9.15
N ILE A 59 -0.43 -4.16 -8.15
CA ILE A 59 0.69 -4.47 -7.26
C ILE A 59 0.75 -5.96 -6.96
N VAL A 60 1.92 -6.47 -6.61
CA VAL A 60 2.19 -7.79 -6.05
C VAL A 60 2.50 -7.63 -4.57
N ILE A 61 1.85 -8.44 -3.73
CA ILE A 61 2.10 -8.45 -2.29
C ILE A 61 2.96 -9.68 -1.97
N HIS A 62 4.18 -9.44 -1.49
CA HIS A 62 5.05 -10.47 -0.95
C HIS A 62 5.02 -10.46 0.59
N ALA A 63 5.62 -11.47 1.21
CA ALA A 63 5.67 -11.58 2.68
C ALA A 63 6.50 -10.47 3.34
N ASP A 64 7.49 -9.93 2.64
CA ASP A 64 8.44 -8.92 3.16
C ASP A 64 8.37 -7.58 2.41
N ARG A 65 7.75 -7.54 1.24
CA ARG A 65 7.72 -6.35 0.36
C ARG A 65 6.44 -6.30 -0.46
N ILE A 66 6.19 -5.14 -1.05
CA ILE A 66 5.21 -4.96 -2.11
C ILE A 66 5.93 -4.47 -3.35
N ASP A 67 5.52 -4.98 -4.49
CA ASP A 67 6.07 -4.66 -5.79
C ASP A 67 4.96 -4.12 -6.69
N LEU A 68 5.28 -3.17 -7.55
CA LEU A 68 4.41 -2.64 -8.59
C LEU A 68 4.46 -3.61 -9.77
N VAL A 69 3.29 -3.92 -10.35
CA VAL A 69 3.19 -4.69 -11.60
C VAL A 69 3.47 -3.79 -12.80
#